data_AF-A0A927MQA9-F1
#
_entry.id   AF-A0A927MQA9-F1
#
_cell.length_a   1.000
_cell.length_b   1.000
_cell.length_c   1.000
_cell.angle_alpha   90.00
_cell.angle_beta   90.00
_cell.angle_gamma   90.00
#
_symmetry.space_group_name_H-M   'P 1'
#
loop_
_entity.id
_entity.type
_entity.pdbx_description
1 polymer ?
#
loop_
_entity_poly.entity_id
_entity_poly.type
_entity_poly.pdbx_seq_one_letter_code
_entity_poly.pdbx_strand_id
1 'polypeptide(L)'
;MADQQQYDDGEGPCLEAMSSGVVVNAGDDDALKRWERYRDHVREAGIHSILSVPLQGVDRRSVGALNLYSERPNAFAVADVHRAESCARDATRGLALWLRTASEAEVYEGVERAVITRALVEQAMGTLMAQHR
;
A
#
# COMPACT_ATOMS: atom_id res chain seq x y z
N MET A 1 16.82 6.32 0.65
CA MET A 1 16.38 5.06 1.31
C MET A 1 16.24 4.02 0.21
N ALA A 2 16.65 2.77 0.43
CA ALA A 2 16.68 1.73 -0.63
C ALA A 2 15.32 1.47 -1.31
N ASP A 3 14.21 1.87 -0.70
CA ASP A 3 12.88 1.79 -1.30
C ASP A 3 12.67 2.86 -2.39
N GLN A 4 12.98 4.13 -2.06
CA GLN A 4 12.83 5.27 -2.97
C GLN A 4 13.61 5.09 -4.27
N GLN A 5 14.82 4.53 -4.18
CA GLN A 5 15.68 4.33 -5.33
C GLN A 5 15.05 3.44 -6.41
N GLN A 6 14.21 2.47 -6.03
CA GLN A 6 13.52 1.61 -7.01
C GLN A 6 12.55 2.42 -7.88
N TYR A 7 11.88 3.39 -7.27
CA TYR A 7 10.98 4.31 -7.99
C TYR A 7 11.77 5.29 -8.86
N ASP A 8 12.91 5.78 -8.37
CA ASP A 8 13.77 6.71 -9.10
C ASP A 8 14.42 6.03 -10.32
N ASP A 9 14.90 4.79 -10.16
CA ASP A 9 15.48 3.99 -11.25
C ASP A 9 14.43 3.35 -12.17
N GLY A 10 13.18 3.27 -11.71
CA GLY A 10 12.07 2.62 -12.40
C GLY A 10 12.15 1.09 -12.42
N GLU A 11 13.04 0.50 -11.63
CA GLU A 11 13.29 -0.94 -11.56
C GLU A 11 13.63 -1.38 -10.13
N GLY A 12 13.36 -2.63 -9.80
CA GLY A 12 13.71 -3.19 -8.50
C GLY A 12 12.76 -4.29 -8.01
N PRO A 13 13.16 -5.05 -6.98
CA PRO A 13 12.41 -6.19 -6.47
C PRO A 13 11.01 -5.83 -5.94
N CYS A 14 10.82 -4.63 -5.37
CA CYS A 14 9.52 -4.12 -4.92
C CYS A 14 8.58 -3.89 -6.10
N LEU A 15 9.06 -3.19 -7.14
CA LEU A 15 8.27 -2.91 -8.34
C LEU A 15 7.93 -4.21 -9.10
N GLU A 16 8.86 -5.15 -9.17
CA GLU A 16 8.62 -6.47 -9.74
C GLU A 16 7.60 -7.27 -8.92
N ALA A 17 7.72 -7.27 -7.59
CA ALA A 17 6.76 -7.94 -6.71
C ALA A 17 5.35 -7.34 -6.86
N MET A 18 5.24 -6.01 -6.90
CA MET A 18 3.97 -5.31 -7.06
C MET A 18 3.33 -5.60 -8.41
N SER A 19 4.10 -5.55 -9.50
CA SER A 19 3.59 -5.75 -10.87
C SER A 19 3.23 -7.21 -11.17
N SER A 20 4.04 -8.16 -10.70
CA SER A 20 3.80 -9.60 -10.89
C SER A 20 2.79 -10.18 -9.90
N GLY A 21 2.63 -9.57 -8.72
CA GLY A 21 1.88 -10.15 -7.60
C GLY A 21 2.57 -11.36 -6.96
N VAL A 22 3.86 -11.60 -7.26
CA VAL A 22 4.65 -12.73 -6.76
C VAL A 22 5.74 -12.23 -5.80
N VAL A 23 6.10 -13.06 -4.83
CA VAL A 23 7.24 -12.78 -3.94
C VAL A 23 8.55 -12.79 -4.73
N VAL A 24 9.37 -11.75 -4.53
CA VAL A 24 10.69 -11.63 -5.15
C VAL A 24 11.76 -11.76 -4.07
N ASN A 25 12.59 -12.79 -4.15
CA ASN A 25 13.73 -13.01 -3.27
C ASN A 25 15.03 -12.78 -4.06
N ALA A 26 15.66 -11.63 -3.83
CA ALA A 26 16.98 -11.29 -4.35
C ALA A 26 18.02 -11.65 -3.29
N GLY A 27 18.46 -12.91 -3.32
CA GLY A 27 19.37 -13.47 -2.32
C GLY A 27 20.79 -12.95 -2.42
N ASP A 28 21.28 -12.67 -3.63
CA ASP A 28 22.68 -12.37 -3.89
C ASP A 28 22.87 -11.39 -5.06
N ASP A 29 24.13 -11.09 -5.38
CA ASP A 29 24.51 -10.20 -6.47
C ASP A 29 24.01 -10.69 -7.83
N ASP A 30 24.00 -12.01 -8.06
CA ASP A 30 23.53 -12.58 -9.31
C ASP A 30 22.03 -12.37 -9.50
N ALA A 31 21.23 -12.51 -8.43
CA ALA A 31 19.81 -12.18 -8.46
C ALA A 31 19.58 -10.68 -8.70
N LEU A 32 20.41 -9.82 -8.11
CA LEU A 32 20.29 -8.36 -8.26
C LEU A 32 20.73 -7.82 -9.62
N LYS A 33 21.50 -8.58 -10.43
CA LYS A 33 21.86 -8.18 -11.80
C LYS A 33 20.65 -7.90 -12.70
N ARG A 34 19.45 -8.38 -12.35
CA ARG A 34 18.20 -8.09 -13.06
C ARG A 34 17.82 -6.62 -13.01
N TRP A 35 18.25 -5.90 -11.97
CA TRP A 35 18.03 -4.47 -11.75
C TRP A 35 19.38 -3.81 -11.48
N GLU A 36 20.19 -3.70 -12.53
CA GLU A 36 21.59 -3.29 -12.45
C GLU A 36 21.77 -1.90 -11.81
N ARG A 37 20.90 -0.93 -12.13
CA ARG A 37 21.00 0.43 -11.57
C ARG A 37 20.69 0.44 -10.08
N TYR A 38 19.69 -0.36 -9.70
CA TYR A 38 19.28 -0.51 -8.33
C TYR A 38 20.33 -1.24 -7.48
N ARG A 39 20.96 -2.29 -8.03
CA ARG A 39 22.01 -3.08 -7.39
C ARG A 39 23.12 -2.20 -6.85
N ASP A 40 23.64 -1.28 -7.66
CA ASP A 40 24.79 -0.46 -7.29
C ASP A 40 24.47 0.43 -6.08
N HIS A 41 23.28 1.04 -6.05
CA HIS A 41 22.80 1.82 -4.91
C HIS A 41 22.63 1.00 -3.62
N VAL A 42 22.05 -0.20 -3.69
CA VAL A 42 21.87 -1.01 -2.48
C VAL A 42 23.17 -1.59 -1.95
N ARG A 43 24.18 -1.79 -2.81
CA ARG A 43 25.53 -2.18 -2.41
C ARG A 43 26.24 -1.04 -1.67
N GLU A 44 26.11 0.20 -2.12
CA GLU A 44 26.62 1.37 -1.38
C GLU A 44 26.00 1.49 0.02
N ALA A 45 24.76 1.03 0.17
CA ALA A 45 24.05 0.97 1.46
C ALA A 45 24.36 -0.29 2.30
N GLY A 46 25.26 -1.18 1.84
CA GLY A 46 25.63 -2.42 2.55
C GLY A 46 24.56 -3.52 2.53
N ILE A 47 23.53 -3.40 1.70
CA ILE A 47 22.40 -4.35 1.64
C ILE A 47 22.74 -5.43 0.63
N HIS A 48 22.93 -6.68 1.06
CA HIS A 48 23.30 -7.80 0.21
C HIS A 48 22.14 -8.71 -0.20
N SER A 49 21.03 -8.72 0.54
CA SER A 49 19.85 -9.53 0.22
C SER A 49 18.56 -8.76 0.46
N ILE A 50 17.57 -8.97 -0.41
CA ILE A 50 16.28 -8.26 -0.40
C ILE A 50 15.15 -9.27 -0.61
N LEU A 51 14.12 -9.20 0.21
CA LEU A 51 12.87 -9.93 0.04
C LEU A 51 11.72 -8.94 -0.10
N SER A 52 11.02 -8.99 -1.23
CA SER A 52 9.86 -8.15 -1.53
C SER A 52 8.61 -9.01 -1.64
N VAL A 53 7.65 -8.75 -0.76
CA VAL A 53 6.39 -9.50 -0.67
C VAL A 53 5.23 -8.59 -1.05
N PRO A 54 4.45 -8.89 -2.10
CA PRO A 54 3.36 -8.02 -2.52
C PRO A 54 2.22 -7.99 -1.49
N LEU A 55 1.70 -6.79 -1.23
CA LEU A 55 0.48 -6.58 -0.44
C LEU A 55 -0.73 -6.71 -1.36
N GLN A 56 -1.29 -7.92 -1.48
CA GLN A 56 -2.39 -8.20 -2.41
C GLN A 56 -3.75 -7.71 -1.88
N GLY A 57 -4.32 -6.70 -2.53
CA GLY A 57 -5.66 -6.20 -2.26
C GLY A 57 -6.78 -7.14 -2.74
N VAL A 58 -8.03 -6.70 -2.56
CA VAL A 58 -9.25 -7.51 -2.81
C VAL A 58 -9.35 -8.01 -4.26
N ASP A 59 -8.85 -7.25 -5.24
CA ASP A 59 -8.93 -7.60 -6.67
C ASP A 59 -7.65 -8.26 -7.22
N ARG A 60 -6.82 -8.87 -6.36
CA ARG A 60 -5.47 -9.36 -6.70
C ARG A 60 -4.52 -8.28 -7.24
N ARG A 61 -4.91 -7.00 -7.15
CA ARG A 61 -4.05 -5.85 -7.41
C ARG A 61 -3.20 -5.58 -6.18
N SER A 62 -1.89 -5.47 -6.36
CA SER A 62 -0.98 -5.08 -5.29
C SER A 62 -1.22 -3.62 -4.90
N VAL A 63 -1.44 -3.36 -3.61
CA VAL A 63 -1.56 -1.99 -3.06
C VAL A 63 -0.21 -1.46 -2.55
N GLY A 64 0.82 -2.29 -2.61
CA GLY A 64 2.19 -2.01 -2.19
C GLY A 64 2.99 -3.31 -2.06
N ALA A 65 4.16 -3.25 -1.43
CA ALA A 65 4.94 -4.43 -1.03
C ALA A 65 5.57 -4.23 0.36
N LEU A 66 5.77 -5.33 1.07
CA LEU A 66 6.60 -5.43 2.27
C LEU A 66 8.03 -5.79 1.85
N ASN A 67 8.99 -4.92 2.17
CA ASN A 67 10.39 -5.10 1.83
C ASN A 67 11.22 -5.40 3.08
N LEU A 68 12.03 -6.46 3.02
CA LEU A 68 13.01 -6.83 4.02
C LEU A 68 14.41 -6.78 3.40
N TYR A 69 15.36 -6.24 4.15
CA TYR A 69 16.73 -6.02 3.70
C TYR A 69 17.71 -6.68 4.67
N SER A 70 18.83 -7.20 4.16
CA SER A 70 19.87 -7.80 4.97
C SER A 70 21.26 -7.47 4.44
N GLU A 71 22.21 -7.27 5.35
CA GLU A 71 23.64 -7.14 5.04
C GLU A 71 24.31 -8.48 4.71
N ARG A 72 23.60 -9.61 4.91
CA ARG A 72 24.10 -10.95 4.55
C ARG A 72 23.48 -11.41 3.23
N PRO A 73 24.27 -12.00 2.31
CA PRO A 73 23.70 -12.69 1.16
C PRO A 73 22.89 -13.92 1.61
N ASN A 74 21.87 -14.27 0.84
CA ASN A 74 20.98 -15.41 1.04
C ASN A 74 20.37 -15.45 2.45
N ALA A 75 19.99 -14.29 2.98
CA ALA A 75 19.57 -14.15 4.37
C ALA A 75 18.18 -14.72 4.68
N PHE A 76 17.32 -14.86 3.67
CA PHE A 76 15.91 -15.25 3.86
C PHE A 76 15.68 -16.70 3.44
N ALA A 77 15.49 -17.56 4.44
CA ALA A 77 15.10 -18.94 4.19
C ALA A 77 13.61 -19.05 3.81
N VAL A 78 13.18 -20.22 3.33
CA VAL A 78 11.78 -20.49 2.98
C VAL A 78 10.82 -20.19 4.15
N ALA A 79 11.24 -20.49 5.39
CA ALA A 79 10.46 -20.18 6.58
C ALA A 79 10.28 -18.67 6.79
N ASP A 80 11.30 -17.86 6.50
CA ASP A 80 11.22 -16.40 6.59
C ASP A 80 10.30 -15.82 5.52
N VAL A 81 10.34 -16.39 4.31
CA VAL A 81 9.41 -16.03 3.24
C VAL A 81 7.97 -16.26 3.67
N HIS A 82 7.64 -17.43 4.21
CA HIS A 82 6.28 -17.71 4.69
C HIS A 82 5.83 -16.81 5.85
N ARG A 83 6.75 -16.42 6.73
CA ARG A 83 6.47 -15.46 7.80
C ARG A 83 6.19 -14.07 7.24
N ALA A 84 6.99 -13.62 6.27
CA ALA A 84 6.80 -12.34 5.59
C ALA A 84 5.49 -12.30 4.80
N GLU A 85 5.14 -13.38 4.09
CA GLU A 85 3.83 -13.52 3.42
C GLU A 85 2.66 -13.45 4.41
N SER A 86 2.80 -14.06 5.58
CA SER A 86 1.77 -14.01 6.61
C SER A 86 1.60 -12.59 7.15
N CYS A 87 2.71 -11.92 7.46
CA CYS A 87 2.71 -10.52 7.88
C CYS A 87 2.09 -9.60 6.80
N ALA A 88 2.45 -9.78 5.54
CA ALA A 88 1.89 -9.03 4.41
C ALA A 88 0.37 -9.21 4.28
N ARG A 89 -0.14 -10.45 4.46
CA ARG A 89 -1.58 -10.71 4.47
C ARG A 89 -2.28 -10.00 5.62
N ASP A 90 -1.72 -10.05 6.82
CA ASP A 90 -2.31 -9.40 7.99
C ASP A 90 -2.31 -7.87 7.86
N ALA A 91 -1.19 -7.30 7.39
CA ALA A 91 -1.09 -5.87 7.08
C ALA A 91 -2.13 -5.44 6.03
N THR A 92 -2.31 -6.23 4.97
CA THR A 92 -3.30 -5.93 3.93
C THR A 92 -4.74 -6.03 4.46
N ARG A 93 -5.03 -6.99 5.34
CA ARG A 93 -6.34 -7.09 6.01
C ARG A 93 -6.59 -5.89 6.92
N GLY A 94 -5.60 -5.49 7.71
CA GLY A 94 -5.69 -4.31 8.58
C GLY A 94 -5.94 -3.03 7.77
N LEU A 95 -5.20 -2.84 6.67
CA LEU A 95 -5.39 -1.71 5.77
C LEU A 95 -6.79 -1.72 5.12
N ALA A 96 -7.25 -2.87 4.66
CA ALA A 96 -8.58 -3.00 4.06
C ALA A 96 -9.70 -2.71 5.08
N LEU A 97 -9.54 -3.12 6.34
CA LEU A 97 -10.49 -2.80 7.41
C LEU A 97 -10.49 -1.29 7.70
N TRP A 98 -9.32 -0.69 7.84
CA TRP A 98 -9.17 0.74 8.09
C TRP A 98 -9.80 1.59 6.97
N LEU A 99 -9.54 1.24 5.70
CA LEU A 99 -10.12 1.92 4.54
C LEU A 99 -11.65 1.81 4.51
N ARG A 100 -12.21 0.65 4.88
CA ARG A 100 -13.67 0.46 4.98
C ARG A 100 -14.26 1.35 6.06
N THR A 101 -13.71 1.34 7.27
CA THR A 101 -14.18 2.17 8.37
C THR A 101 -14.08 3.66 8.06
N ALA A 102 -12.99 4.09 7.41
CA ALA A 102 -12.84 5.48 6.96
C ALA A 102 -13.93 5.85 5.93
N SER A 103 -14.17 4.98 4.93
CA SER A 103 -15.20 5.22 3.92
C SER A 103 -16.63 5.25 4.49
N GLU A 104 -16.92 4.41 5.49
CA GLU A 104 -18.22 4.41 6.17
C GLU A 104 -18.45 5.73 6.94
N ALA A 105 -17.41 6.26 7.59
CA ALA A 105 -17.48 7.55 8.27
C ALA A 105 -17.73 8.71 7.28
N GLU A 106 -17.05 8.73 6.14
CA GLU A 106 -17.25 9.73 5.09
C GLU A 106 -18.67 9.69 4.50
N VAL A 107 -19.21 8.48 4.26
CA VAL A 107 -20.59 8.30 3.78
C VAL A 107 -21.60 8.80 4.80
N TYR A 108 -21.39 8.49 6.09
CA TYR A 108 -22.26 8.95 7.16
C TYR A 108 -22.28 10.49 7.26
N GLU A 109 -21.13 11.14 7.24
CA GLU A 109 -21.04 12.61 7.24
C GLU A 109 -21.72 13.25 6.03
N GLY A 110 -21.62 12.62 4.86
CA GLY A 110 -22.28 13.09 3.64
C GLY A 110 -23.81 13.05 3.75
N VAL A 111 -24.35 11.97 4.32
CA VAL A 111 -25.79 11.82 4.58
C VAL A 111 -26.26 12.84 5.63
N GLU A 112 -25.52 13.00 6.73
CA GLU A 112 -25.86 13.96 7.77
C GLU A 112 -25.91 15.40 7.23
N ARG A 113 -24.91 15.81 6.45
CA ARG A 113 -24.90 17.12 5.78
C ARG A 113 -26.09 17.30 4.83
N ALA A 114 -26.45 16.28 4.05
CA ALA A 114 -27.58 16.35 3.14
C ALA A 114 -28.91 16.53 3.89
N VAL A 115 -29.09 15.81 5.01
CA VAL A 115 -30.29 15.93 5.88
C VAL A 115 -30.38 17.32 6.51
N ILE A 116 -29.27 17.84 7.08
CA ILE A 116 -29.24 19.18 7.68
C ILE A 116 -29.54 20.26 6.64
N THR A 117 -28.93 20.17 5.45
CA THR A 117 -29.13 21.14 4.36
C THR A 117 -30.59 21.14 3.92
N ARG A 118 -31.21 19.96 3.76
CA ARG A 118 -32.62 19.85 3.39
C ARG A 118 -33.53 20.48 4.44
N ALA A 119 -33.29 20.21 5.73
CA ALA A 119 -34.07 20.78 6.82
C ALA A 119 -33.99 22.32 6.85
N LEU A 120 -32.81 22.91 6.60
CA LEU A 120 -32.63 24.36 6.52
C LEU A 120 -33.37 24.97 5.32
N VAL A 121 -33.34 24.32 4.16
CA VAL A 121 -34.07 24.77 2.97
C VAL A 121 -35.59 24.72 3.20
N GLU A 122 -36.10 23.63 3.80
CA GLU A 122 -37.51 23.49 4.15
C GLU A 122 -37.97 24.55 5.16
N GLN A 123 -37.16 24.88 6.17
CA GLN A 123 -37.42 25.97 7.12
C GLN A 123 -37.44 27.36 6.44
N ALA A 124 -36.47 27.63 5.56
CA ALA A 124 -36.40 28.90 4.84
C ALA A 124 -37.63 29.09 3.92
N MET A 125 -38.03 28.03 3.20
CA MET A 125 -39.25 28.05 2.39
C MET A 125 -40.51 28.29 3.23
N GLY A 126 -40.64 27.62 4.38
CA GLY A 126 -41.76 27.83 5.30
C GLY A 126 -41.86 29.25 5.83
N THR A 127 -40.71 29.88 6.13
CA THR A 127 -40.66 31.27 6.61
C THR A 127 -41.04 32.26 5.50
N LEU A 128 -40.56 32.05 4.28
CA LEU A 128 -40.94 32.86 3.10
C LEU A 128 -42.43 32.75 2.77
N MET A 129 -43.00 31.54 2.85
CA MET A 129 -44.43 31.32 2.65
C MET A 129 -45.29 32.00 3.72
N ALA A 130 -44.80 32.10 4.97
CA ALA A 130 -45.49 32.79 6.05
C ALA A 130 -45.42 34.33 5.94
N GLN A 131 -44.35 34.87 5.33
CA GLN A 131 -44.15 36.32 5.15
C GLN A 131 -44.88 36.89 3.93
N HIS A 132 -45.20 36.07 2.93
CA HIS A 132 -45.96 36.46 1.73
C HIS A 132 -47.48 36.29 1.86
N ARG A 133 -48.03 36.48 3.07
CA ARG A 133 -49.45 36.32 3.36
C ARG A 133 -50.11 37.62 3.78
#